data_AF-A0A178HPQ9-F1
#
_entry.id   AF-A0A178HPQ9-F1
#
_cell.length_a   1.000
_cell.length_b   1.000
_cell.length_c   1.000
_cell.angle_alpha   90.00
_cell.angle_beta   90.00
_cell.angle_gamma   90.00
#
_symmetry.space_group_name_H-M   'P 1'
#
loop_
_entity.id
_entity.type
_entity.pdbx_description
1 polymer ?
#
loop_
_entity_poly.entity_id
_entity_poly.type
_entity_poly.pdbx_seq_one_letter_code
_entity_poly.pdbx_strand_id
1 'polypeptide(L)'
;MRGADDLVWRPWEAIMQADDFIGEVRTAAPSSGLFDALFLGGSFGKGQADQWSDVDLLGLAPAERHAAIEAWWRDWLEGGSLSSISRCGSGAAC
;
A
#
# COMPACT_ATOMS: atom_id res chain seq x y z
N MET A 1 -10.03 -40.06 15.14
CA MET A 1 -8.82 -39.53 14.49
C MET A 1 -9.28 -38.58 13.40
N ARG A 2 -9.19 -37.26 13.62
CA ARG A 2 -9.44 -36.24 12.59
C ARG A 2 -8.10 -35.91 11.94
N GLY A 3 -8.05 -36.06 10.62
CA GLY A 3 -6.86 -35.83 9.79
C GLY A 3 -6.44 -34.37 9.83
N ALA A 4 -5.14 -34.15 9.68
CA ALA A 4 -4.48 -32.86 9.68
C ALA A 4 -4.67 -32.09 8.36
N ASP A 5 -5.91 -32.06 7.83
CA ASP A 5 -6.21 -31.48 6.51
C ASP A 5 -6.92 -30.11 6.60
N ASP A 6 -7.17 -29.60 7.80
CA ASP A 6 -7.91 -28.34 8.02
C ASP A 6 -7.01 -27.09 8.18
N LEU A 7 -5.69 -27.22 7.95
CA LEU A 7 -4.79 -26.06 7.86
C LEU A 7 -4.67 -25.61 6.41
N VAL A 8 -5.72 -24.98 5.91
CA VAL A 8 -5.62 -24.20 4.67
C VAL A 8 -4.79 -22.95 4.95
N TRP A 9 -3.47 -23.07 4.81
CA TRP A 9 -2.56 -21.95 4.72
C TRP A 9 -2.85 -21.19 3.40
N ARG A 10 -3.47 -20.00 3.49
CA ARG A 10 -3.67 -19.07 2.36
C ARG A 10 -2.93 -17.75 2.59
N PRO A 11 -1.59 -17.72 2.53
CA PRO A 11 -0.82 -16.52 2.90
C PRO A 11 -0.73 -15.46 1.81
N TRP A 12 -1.10 -15.79 0.55
CA TRP A 12 -0.73 -14.97 -0.61
C TRP A 12 -1.91 -14.38 -1.38
N GLU A 13 -3.14 -14.80 -1.10
CA GLU A 13 -4.34 -14.36 -1.86
C GLU A 13 -4.85 -12.96 -1.47
N ALA A 14 -4.27 -12.34 -0.44
CA ALA A 14 -4.57 -10.95 -0.04
C ALA A 14 -3.29 -10.13 0.19
N ILE A 15 -2.21 -10.43 -0.53
CA ILE A 15 -1.04 -9.55 -0.57
C ILE A 15 -1.34 -8.46 -1.60
N MET A 16 -1.50 -7.22 -1.14
CA MET A 16 -1.54 -6.04 -2.01
C MET A 16 -0.31 -6.09 -2.92
N GLN A 17 -0.54 -6.12 -4.23
CA GLN A 17 0.56 -6.12 -5.18
C GLN A 17 1.24 -4.75 -5.16
N ALA A 18 2.53 -4.71 -5.43
CA ALA A 18 3.31 -3.47 -5.42
C ALA A 18 2.72 -2.40 -6.37
N ASP A 19 2.19 -2.80 -7.52
CA ASP A 19 1.52 -1.89 -8.46
C ASP A 19 0.24 -1.28 -7.87
N ASP A 20 -0.55 -2.08 -7.15
CA ASP A 20 -1.77 -1.60 -6.47
C ASP A 20 -1.38 -0.59 -5.38
N PHE A 21 -0.37 -0.92 -4.58
CA PHE A 21 0.17 -0.03 -3.55
C PHE A 21 0.63 1.31 -4.14
N ILE A 22 1.40 1.29 -5.23
CA ILE A 22 1.85 2.49 -5.93
C ILE A 22 0.66 3.31 -6.43
N GLY A 23 -0.39 2.65 -6.96
CA GLY A 23 -1.62 3.28 -7.40
C GLY A 23 -2.39 3.98 -6.28
N GLU A 24 -2.51 3.33 -5.12
CA GLU A 24 -3.17 3.90 -3.95
C GLU A 24 -2.40 5.10 -3.40
N VAL A 25 -1.08 4.98 -3.24
CA VAL A 25 -0.23 6.08 -2.77
C VAL A 25 -0.30 7.27 -3.73
N ARG A 26 -0.28 7.04 -5.04
CA ARG A 26 -0.43 8.10 -6.06
C ARG A 26 -1.71 8.90 -5.88
N THR A 27 -2.77 8.27 -5.38
CA THR A 27 -4.07 8.91 -5.14
C THR A 27 -4.14 9.59 -3.78
N ALA A 28 -3.63 8.93 -2.74
CA ALA A 28 -3.71 9.39 -1.35
C ALA A 28 -2.73 10.52 -1.04
N ALA A 29 -1.48 10.43 -1.52
CA ALA A 29 -0.43 11.37 -1.15
C ALA A 29 -0.72 12.83 -1.56
N PRO A 30 -1.21 13.13 -2.78
CA PRO A 30 -1.57 14.51 -3.14
C PRO A 30 -2.67 15.09 -2.25
N SER A 31 -3.63 14.25 -1.84
CA SER A 31 -4.78 14.66 -1.02
C SER A 31 -4.38 15.00 0.42
N SER A 32 -3.23 14.50 0.89
CA SER A 32 -2.69 14.84 2.22
C SER A 32 -2.19 16.28 2.32
N GLY A 33 -1.76 16.89 1.21
CA GLY A 33 -1.09 18.19 1.19
C GLY A 33 0.27 18.23 1.91
N LEU A 34 0.80 17.07 2.31
CA LEU A 34 2.04 16.99 3.11
C LEU A 34 3.31 17.05 2.27
N PHE A 35 3.25 16.58 1.02
CA PHE A 35 4.39 16.47 0.12
C PHE A 35 4.36 17.57 -0.94
N ASP A 36 5.51 18.22 -1.18
CA ASP A 36 5.68 19.12 -2.33
C ASP A 36 5.98 18.30 -3.60
N ALA A 37 6.61 17.13 -3.44
CA ALA A 37 6.78 16.13 -4.49
C ALA A 37 6.96 14.72 -3.89
N LEU A 38 6.63 13.69 -4.67
CA LEU A 38 6.85 12.28 -4.33
C LEU A 38 7.37 11.54 -5.56
N PHE A 39 8.49 10.83 -5.41
CA PHE A 39 9.17 10.11 -6.48
C PHE A 39 9.18 8.61 -6.21
N LEU A 40 8.96 7.82 -7.27
CA LEU A 40 9.13 6.37 -7.24
C LEU A 40 10.60 6.03 -7.50
N GLY A 41 11.24 5.40 -6.52
CA GLY A 41 12.64 4.99 -6.55
C GLY A 41 12.80 3.50 -6.86
N GLY A 42 13.99 2.98 -6.55
CA GLY A 42 14.21 1.53 -6.57
C GLY A 42 14.15 0.89 -7.95
N SER A 43 13.83 -0.40 -7.96
CA SER A 43 13.65 -1.20 -9.18
C SER A 43 12.44 -0.71 -10.00
N PHE A 44 11.35 -0.31 -9.34
CA PHE A 44 10.17 0.27 -9.99
C PHE A 44 10.49 1.58 -10.72
N GLY A 45 11.22 2.50 -10.08
CA GLY A 45 11.65 3.75 -10.70
C GLY A 45 12.61 3.56 -11.89
N LYS A 46 13.30 2.41 -11.96
CA LYS A 46 14.20 2.03 -13.07
C LYS A 46 13.54 1.15 -14.13
N GLY A 47 12.30 0.70 -13.92
CA GLY A 47 11.64 -0.28 -14.80
C GLY A 47 12.27 -1.67 -14.77
N GLN A 48 12.86 -2.06 -13.64
CA GLN A 48 13.56 -3.34 -13.42
C GLN A 48 12.89 -4.20 -12.34
N ALA A 49 11.69 -3.82 -11.89
CA ALA A 49 10.97 -4.52 -10.84
C ALA A 49 10.47 -5.90 -11.29
N ASP A 50 10.40 -6.81 -10.33
CA ASP A 50 9.82 -8.15 -10.45
C ASP A 50 8.88 -8.43 -9.26
N GLN A 51 8.33 -9.65 -9.19
CA GLN A 51 7.38 -10.05 -8.13
C GLN A 51 7.96 -10.06 -6.72
N TRP A 52 9.29 -9.94 -6.57
CA TRP A 52 9.98 -9.92 -5.28
C TRP A 52 10.47 -8.53 -4.90
N SER A 53 10.26 -7.55 -5.78
CA SER A 53 10.69 -6.18 -5.57
C SER A 53 9.81 -5.47 -4.55
N ASP A 54 10.45 -4.75 -3.65
CA ASP A 54 9.81 -3.79 -2.76
C ASP A 54 9.56 -2.44 -3.47
N VAL A 55 8.85 -1.54 -2.79
CA VAL A 55 8.51 -0.20 -3.29
C VAL A 55 9.29 0.85 -2.51
N ASP A 56 10.13 1.60 -3.22
CA ASP A 56 10.85 2.76 -2.68
C ASP A 56 10.15 4.07 -3.05
N LEU A 57 9.86 4.92 -2.06
CA LEU A 57 9.27 6.25 -2.26
C LEU A 57 10.14 7.33 -1.62
N LEU A 58 10.44 8.38 -2.38
CA LEU A 58 11.17 9.55 -1.88
C LEU A 58 10.26 10.78 -1.90
N GLY A 59 9.96 11.32 -0.72
CA GLY A 59 9.17 12.54 -0.56
C GLY A 59 10.04 13.78 -0.38
N LEU A 60 9.67 14.88 -1.05
CA LEU A 60 10.18 16.22 -0.77
C LEU A 60 9.13 17.00 0.03
N ALA A 61 9.54 17.51 1.18
CA ALA A 61 8.71 18.35 2.03
C ALA A 61 9.61 19.21 2.96
N PRO A 62 9.11 20.36 3.45
CA PRO A 62 9.78 21.13 4.49
C PRO A 62 9.97 20.29 5.76
N ALA A 63 11.05 20.55 6.48
CA ALA A 63 11.42 19.78 7.68
C ALA A 63 10.31 19.79 8.74
N GLU A 64 9.56 20.87 8.84
CA GLU A 64 8.46 21.05 9.81
C GLU A 64 7.31 20.06 9.58
N ARG A 65 7.20 19.46 8.38
CA ARG A 65 6.15 18.49 8.04
C ARG A 65 6.57 17.03 8.26
N HIS A 66 7.84 16.75 8.55
CA HIS A 66 8.36 15.37 8.59
C HIS A 66 7.65 14.50 9.64
N ALA A 67 7.37 15.04 10.82
CA ALA A 67 6.63 14.31 11.86
C ALA A 67 5.17 14.00 11.44
N ALA A 68 4.51 14.92 10.74
CA ALA A 68 3.17 14.70 10.21
C ALA A 68 3.16 13.67 9.08
N ILE A 69 4.21 13.67 8.24
CA ILE A 69 4.42 12.66 7.19
C ILE A 69 4.63 11.28 7.80
N GLU A 70 5.45 11.16 8.85
CA GLU A 70 5.63 9.89 9.55
C GLU A 70 4.31 9.38 10.13
N ALA A 71 3.57 10.25 10.83
CA ALA A 71 2.27 9.88 11.41
C ALA A 71 1.27 9.46 10.33
N TRP A 72 1.25 10.17 9.19
CA TRP A 72 0.41 9.82 8.04
C TRP A 72 0.75 8.45 7.48
N TRP A 73 2.03 8.14 7.29
CA TRP A 73 2.46 6.82 6.84
C TRP A 73 2.09 5.72 7.84
N ARG A 74 2.29 5.94 9.13
CA ARG A 74 1.90 4.98 10.16
C ARG A 74 0.40 4.73 10.16
N ASP A 75 -0.41 5.77 10.15
CA ASP A 75 -1.87 5.64 10.10
C ASP A 75 -2.32 4.90 8.84
N TRP A 76 -1.75 5.22 7.69
CA TRP A 76 -2.12 4.59 6.42
C TRP A 76 -1.69 3.11 6.33
N LEU A 77 -0.48 2.77 6.79
CA LEU A 77 0.08 1.41 6.75
C LEU A 77 -0.45 0.51 7.89
N GLU A 78 -0.63 1.05 9.09
CA GLU A 78 -0.98 0.30 10.29
C GLU A 78 -2.49 0.39 10.60
N GLY A 79 -3.16 1.48 10.21
CA GLY A 79 -4.57 1.78 10.54
C GLY A 79 -5.61 1.05 9.68
N GLY A 80 -5.20 0.27 8.69
CA GLY A 80 -6.08 -0.70 8.01
C GLY A 80 -6.48 -0.39 6.56
N SER A 81 -5.59 0.17 5.74
CA SER A 81 -5.78 0.23 4.27
C SER A 81 -5.74 -1.14 3.57
N LEU A 82 -5.73 -2.26 4.32
CA LEU A 82 -6.07 -3.60 3.80
C LEU A 82 -7.58 -3.90 3.86
N SER A 83 -8.43 -2.98 4.34
CA SER A 83 -9.87 -3.23 4.54
C SER A 83 -10.80 -2.71 3.43
N SER A 84 -10.29 -2.15 2.34
CA SER A 84 -11.12 -1.71 1.18
C SER A 84 -11.27 -2.78 0.08
N ILE A 85 -10.54 -3.90 0.14
CA ILE A 85 -10.58 -4.96 -0.90
C ILE A 85 -11.89 -5.78 -0.93
N SER A 86 -12.89 -5.49 -0.10
CA SER A 86 -14.20 -6.14 -0.24
C SER A 86 -15.39 -5.23 0.08
N ARG A 87 -15.69 -4.26 -0.80
CA ARG A 87 -17.05 -3.75 -1.02
C ARG A 87 -17.29 -3.36 -2.47
N CYS A 88 -17.31 -4.36 -3.35
CA CYS A 88 -18.19 -4.42 -4.52
C CYS A 88 -18.09 -5.82 -5.15
N GLY A 89 -18.37 -6.85 -4.35
CA GLY A 89 -18.66 -8.19 -4.85
C GLY A 89 -20.17 -8.30 -5.11
N SER A 90 -20.55 -8.30 -6.38
CA SER A 90 -21.85 -8.70 -6.93
C SER A 90 -23.12 -8.26 -6.15
N GLY A 91 -23.72 -7.14 -6.55
CA GLY A 91 -25.19 -7.03 -6.58
C GLY A 91 -25.93 -6.47 -5.36
N ALA A 92 -25.45 -5.37 -4.75
CA ALA A 92 -26.32 -4.53 -3.91
C ALA A 92 -25.87 -3.06 -3.99
N ALA A 93 -26.87 -2.17 -4.13
CA ALA A 93 -26.72 -0.74 -4.43
C ALA A 93 -26.00 0.06 -3.32
N CYS A 94 -25.33 1.13 -3.76
CA CYS A 94 -24.63 2.13 -2.96
C CYS A 94 -25.53 2.85 -1.95
#